data_AF-A0A2M7BYU1-F1
#
_entry.id   AF-A0A2M7BYU1-F1
#
_cell.length_a   1.000
_cell.length_b   1.000
_cell.length_c   1.000
_cell.angle_alpha   90.00
_cell.angle_beta   90.00
_cell.angle_gamma   90.00
#
_symmetry.space_group_name_H-M   'P 1'
#
loop_
_entity.id
_entity.type
_entity.pdbx_description
1 polymer ?
#
loop_
_entity_poly.entity_id
_entity_poly.type
_entity_poly.pdbx_seq_one_letter_code
_entity_poly.pdbx_strand_id
1 'polypeptide(L)'
;MPDVKFLEEFSLYKKFKMKFPSELDKIPKPAINLFCEKCGKNQTFTMINEYYENKRFKNSPTKGEVILAEYLCAGCSIFKRHFLIKVSENLDFIKKIGQYPPWDISTDRNLSKMLHEHNDLFKKGLVCESQSYGIGAYAYYRRIVEIVIDELLDSIYELVEDENKKEYKKALDKTKKSRIAEEKIEMVKDLIPQTLRPGGANPLLFLYDILSQGIHESNDEECMEFAENVRSILVSLINQIMVTSQSSREYSDSIKKILDRKIK
;
A
#
# COMPACT_ATOMS: atom_id res chain seq x y z
N MET A 1 -7.80 22.50 -3.85
CA MET A 1 -7.15 22.82 -2.57
C MET A 1 -6.18 21.70 -2.27
N PRO A 2 -4.85 21.80 -2.50
CA PRO A 2 -3.96 20.63 -2.45
C PRO A 2 -4.25 19.88 -1.16
N ASP A 3 -4.80 18.70 -1.37
CA ASP A 3 -5.37 17.89 -0.32
C ASP A 3 -4.22 17.39 0.55
N VAL A 4 -4.41 17.31 1.87
CA VAL A 4 -3.45 16.65 2.77
C VAL A 4 -3.12 15.27 2.19
N LYS A 5 -4.14 14.57 1.69
CA LYS A 5 -4.02 13.28 1.00
C LYS A 5 -3.12 13.35 -0.23
N PHE A 6 -3.21 14.42 -1.02
CA PHE A 6 -2.37 14.57 -2.21
C PHE A 6 -0.88 14.66 -1.86
N LEU A 7 -0.55 15.41 -0.81
CA LEU A 7 0.83 15.60 -0.39
C LEU A 7 1.39 14.35 0.30
N GLU A 8 0.60 13.75 1.19
CA GLU A 8 1.02 12.63 2.04
C GLU A 8 1.00 11.27 1.35
N GLU A 9 0.00 10.99 0.50
CA GLU A 9 -0.30 9.64 0.02
C GLU A 9 -0.18 9.46 -1.50
N PHE A 10 -0.25 10.53 -2.28
CA PHE A 10 -0.33 10.41 -3.74
C PHE A 10 1.04 10.22 -4.40
N SER A 11 1.16 9.38 -5.41
CA SER A 11 2.43 9.11 -6.10
C SER A 11 2.89 10.26 -7.02
N LEU A 12 4.15 10.21 -7.45
CA LEU A 12 4.66 11.11 -8.49
C LEU A 12 3.99 10.77 -9.83
N TYR A 13 3.73 11.80 -10.62
CA TYR A 13 3.17 11.81 -11.97
C TYR A 13 1.71 11.35 -12.12
N LYS A 14 1.08 10.79 -11.08
CA LYS A 14 -0.34 10.41 -11.09
C LYS A 14 -1.21 11.67 -11.13
N LYS A 15 -2.30 11.64 -11.89
CA LYS A 15 -3.25 12.75 -11.98
C LYS A 15 -4.21 12.71 -10.78
N PHE A 16 -4.10 13.70 -9.90
CA PHE A 16 -5.06 13.90 -8.82
C PHE A 16 -6.18 14.82 -9.32
N LYS A 17 -7.31 14.21 -9.73
CA LYS A 17 -8.47 14.94 -10.29
C LYS A 17 -9.10 15.81 -9.22
N MET A 18 -9.09 17.12 -9.44
CA MET A 18 -9.70 18.09 -8.54
C MET A 18 -9.85 19.46 -9.20
N LYS A 19 -10.81 20.26 -8.73
CA LYS A 19 -10.83 21.69 -9.06
C LYS A 19 -9.71 22.42 -8.30
N PHE A 20 -8.81 23.06 -9.04
CA PHE A 20 -7.67 23.80 -8.47
C PHE A 20 -7.90 25.31 -8.49
N PRO A 21 -7.51 26.08 -7.44
CA PRO A 21 -7.62 27.53 -7.44
C PRO A 21 -6.89 28.16 -8.64
N SER A 22 -7.46 29.22 -9.23
CA SER A 22 -6.91 29.89 -10.41
C SER A 22 -5.76 30.84 -10.12
N GLU A 23 -5.53 31.20 -8.86
CA GLU A 23 -4.53 32.17 -8.41
C GLU A 23 -3.66 31.56 -7.29
N LEU A 24 -2.37 31.86 -7.29
CA LEU A 24 -1.39 31.24 -6.38
C LEU A 24 -1.63 31.56 -4.89
N ASP A 25 -2.08 32.76 -4.56
CA ASP A 25 -2.38 33.19 -3.19
C ASP A 25 -3.65 32.56 -2.60
N LYS A 26 -4.49 31.95 -3.45
CA LYS A 26 -5.68 31.19 -3.03
C LYS A 26 -5.39 29.71 -2.78
N ILE A 27 -4.14 29.26 -3.00
CA ILE A 27 -3.76 27.88 -2.72
C ILE A 27 -3.58 27.71 -1.21
N PRO A 28 -4.31 26.79 -0.55
CA PRO A 28 -4.12 26.51 0.86
C PRO A 28 -2.77 25.85 1.13
N LYS A 29 -2.29 26.05 2.36
CA LYS A 29 -1.02 25.53 2.87
C LYS A 29 -1.28 24.59 4.05
N PRO A 30 -1.82 23.38 3.80
CA PRO A 30 -2.11 22.48 4.90
C PRO A 30 -0.82 22.08 5.61
N ALA A 31 -0.88 21.94 6.93
CA ALA A 31 0.13 21.16 7.65
C ALA A 31 -0.05 19.68 7.30
N ILE A 32 1.06 18.95 7.21
CA ILE A 32 1.06 17.52 6.86
C ILE A 32 1.75 16.71 7.96
N ASN A 33 1.44 15.43 8.08
CA ASN A 33 2.01 14.49 9.04
C ASN A 33 2.79 13.40 8.30
N LEU A 34 4.12 13.43 8.42
CA LEU A 34 5.00 12.49 7.73
C LEU A 34 6.13 12.03 8.66
N PHE A 35 6.79 10.94 8.30
CA PHE A 35 7.99 10.48 9.01
C PHE A 35 9.12 11.51 8.90
N CYS A 36 9.79 11.80 10.02
CA CYS A 36 10.98 12.65 10.05
C CYS A 36 12.20 11.79 10.39
N GLU A 37 13.15 11.67 9.46
CA GLU A 37 14.36 10.87 9.65
C GLU A 37 15.25 11.38 10.79
N LYS A 38 15.19 12.68 11.10
CA LYS A 38 15.93 13.26 12.23
C LYS A 38 15.28 12.98 13.58
N CYS A 39 13.95 12.91 13.63
CA CYS A 39 13.22 12.60 14.86
C CYS A 39 13.00 11.10 15.08
N GLY A 40 13.12 10.28 14.02
CA GLY A 40 12.83 8.84 14.06
C GLY A 40 11.34 8.50 14.24
N LYS A 41 10.43 9.45 14.00
CA LYS A 41 8.98 9.26 14.16
C LYS A 41 8.20 10.21 13.26
N ASN A 42 6.91 9.96 13.12
CA ASN A 42 6.00 10.88 12.45
C ASN A 42 5.94 12.22 13.18
N GLN A 43 5.94 13.29 12.39
CA GLN A 43 5.95 14.68 12.83
C GLN A 43 5.03 15.50 11.96
N THR A 44 4.51 16.58 12.54
CA THR A 44 3.86 17.63 11.75
C THR A 44 4.92 18.43 10.99
N PHE A 45 4.66 18.68 9.72
CA PHE A 45 5.43 19.57 8.87
C PHE A 45 4.56 20.76 8.47
N THR A 46 5.15 21.95 8.54
CA THR A 46 4.50 23.20 8.16
C THR A 46 5.19 23.78 6.94
N MET A 47 4.41 24.33 6.00
CA MET A 47 4.95 24.96 4.80
C MET A 47 5.70 26.25 5.19
N ILE A 48 6.89 26.44 4.64
CA ILE A 48 7.78 27.57 4.97
C ILE A 48 7.94 28.58 3.84
N ASN A 49 7.46 28.26 2.64
CA ASN A 49 7.56 29.13 1.47
C ASN A 49 6.19 29.68 1.02
N GLU A 50 6.21 30.68 0.14
CA GLU A 50 5.03 31.11 -0.63
C GLU A 50 5.02 30.46 -2.02
N TYR A 51 3.85 30.07 -2.52
CA TYR A 51 3.74 29.52 -3.88
C TYR A 51 4.13 30.52 -4.99
N TYR A 52 4.13 31.82 -4.66
CA TYR A 52 4.40 32.93 -5.55
C TYR A 52 5.76 33.60 -5.31
N GLU A 53 6.69 33.01 -4.53
CA GLU A 53 8.01 33.62 -4.25
C GLU A 53 8.77 34.03 -5.51
N ASN A 54 8.68 33.23 -6.57
CA ASN A 54 9.34 33.48 -7.84
C ASN A 54 8.43 34.16 -8.87
N LYS A 55 7.37 34.83 -8.43
CA LYS A 55 6.38 35.49 -9.30
C LYS A 55 6.29 36.97 -8.97
N ARG A 56 5.92 37.76 -9.99
CA ARG A 56 5.79 39.21 -9.86
C ARG A 56 4.61 39.62 -8.97
N PHE A 57 3.53 38.83 -8.98
CA PHE A 57 2.32 39.12 -8.22
C PHE A 57 1.88 37.89 -7.43
N LYS A 58 1.36 38.10 -6.21
CA LYS A 58 0.85 37.00 -5.37
C LYS A 58 -0.31 36.24 -5.99
N ASN A 59 -1.16 36.92 -6.75
CA ASN A 59 -2.33 36.36 -7.44
C ASN A 59 -2.02 35.93 -8.88
N SER A 60 -0.75 35.60 -9.18
CA SER A 60 -0.40 35.11 -10.52
C SER A 60 -1.23 33.86 -10.87
N PRO A 61 -1.60 33.66 -12.15
CA PRO A 61 -2.39 32.50 -12.55
C PRO A 61 -1.68 31.19 -12.24
N THR A 62 -2.46 30.14 -11.93
CA THR A 62 -1.94 28.79 -11.63
C THR A 62 -1.97 27.85 -12.83
N LYS A 63 -2.68 28.22 -13.90
CA LYS A 63 -2.88 27.39 -15.09
C LYS A 63 -1.53 27.02 -15.72
N GLY A 64 -1.28 25.71 -15.84
CA GLY A 64 -0.04 25.21 -16.42
C GLY A 64 1.22 25.50 -15.59
N GLU A 65 1.10 26.04 -14.38
CA GLU A 65 2.26 26.36 -13.55
C GLU A 65 2.87 25.13 -12.89
N VAL A 66 4.17 25.26 -12.57
CA VAL A 66 4.85 24.37 -11.63
C VAL A 66 5.10 25.15 -10.36
N ILE A 67 4.58 24.65 -9.25
CA ILE A 67 4.69 25.29 -7.94
C ILE A 67 5.55 24.42 -7.01
N LEU A 68 6.33 25.08 -6.15
CA LEU A 68 7.14 24.45 -5.11
C LEU A 68 6.43 24.56 -3.76
N ALA A 69 6.33 23.45 -3.04
CA ALA A 69 5.90 23.43 -1.65
C ALA A 69 7.05 22.90 -0.78
N GLU A 70 7.60 23.78 0.05
CA GLU A 70 8.67 23.48 1.00
C GLU A 70 8.10 23.40 2.40
N TYR A 71 8.43 22.31 3.08
CA TYR A 71 7.91 21.94 4.38
C TYR A 71 9.04 21.73 5.36
N LEU A 72 8.88 22.20 6.58
CA LEU A 72 9.83 22.02 7.67
C LEU A 72 9.19 21.22 8.80
N CYS A 73 9.91 20.23 9.32
CA CYS A 73 9.49 19.47 10.48
C CYS A 73 9.33 20.40 11.69
N ALA A 74 8.14 20.47 12.28
CA ALA A 74 7.87 21.27 13.47
C ALA A 74 8.62 20.76 14.71
N GLY A 75 8.89 19.46 14.79
CA GLY A 75 9.58 18.84 15.92
C GLY A 75 11.09 19.15 16.02
N CYS A 76 11.85 19.04 14.92
CA CYS A 76 13.31 19.27 14.94
C CYS A 76 13.75 20.57 14.27
N SER A 77 12.88 21.23 13.51
CA SER A 77 13.19 22.45 12.74
C SER A 77 14.41 22.35 11.80
N ILE A 78 14.83 21.13 11.46
CA ILE A 78 16.02 20.85 10.62
C ILE A 78 15.62 20.13 9.35
N PHE A 79 14.77 19.11 9.46
CA PHE A 79 14.44 18.25 8.33
C PHE A 79 13.40 18.89 7.40
N LYS A 80 13.73 18.99 6.11
CA LYS A 80 12.88 19.59 5.09
C LYS A 80 12.27 18.55 4.16
N ARG A 81 11.09 18.86 3.65
CA ARG A 81 10.43 18.14 2.56
C ARG A 81 10.08 19.12 1.45
N HIS A 82 10.20 18.69 0.21
CA HIS A 82 9.94 19.49 -0.98
C HIS A 82 9.01 18.72 -1.91
N PHE A 83 8.01 19.40 -2.44
CA PHE A 83 7.12 18.88 -3.46
C PHE A 83 7.09 19.84 -4.65
N LEU A 84 7.35 19.33 -5.84
CA LEU A 84 7.14 20.03 -7.10
C LEU A 84 5.81 19.59 -7.69
N ILE A 85 4.87 20.51 -7.86
CA ILE A 85 3.49 20.21 -8.25
C ILE A 85 3.21 20.89 -9.59
N LYS A 86 2.82 20.11 -10.59
CA LYS A 86 2.34 20.61 -11.88
C LYS A 86 0.82 20.75 -11.83
N VAL A 87 0.32 21.92 -12.18
CA VAL A 87 -1.10 22.20 -12.35
C VAL A 87 -1.48 22.00 -13.81
N SER A 88 -2.65 21.39 -14.07
CA SER A 88 -3.15 21.19 -15.43
C SER A 88 -3.56 22.52 -16.10
N GLU A 89 -3.64 22.51 -17.43
CA GLU A 89 -4.12 23.66 -18.22
C GLU A 89 -5.61 23.96 -17.97
N ASN A 90 -6.39 22.97 -17.53
CA ASN A 90 -7.83 23.11 -17.35
C ASN A 90 -8.22 23.27 -15.87
N LEU A 91 -7.24 23.31 -14.96
CA LEU A 91 -7.44 23.38 -13.50
C LEU A 91 -8.32 22.24 -12.94
N ASP A 92 -8.29 21.10 -13.62
CA ASP A 92 -9.09 19.89 -13.36
C ASP A 92 -8.28 18.74 -12.73
N PHE A 93 -6.95 18.83 -12.73
CA PHE A 93 -6.08 17.95 -11.96
C PHE A 93 -4.75 18.62 -11.61
N ILE A 94 -4.07 18.04 -10.62
CA ILE A 94 -2.66 18.32 -10.31
C ILE A 94 -1.87 17.02 -10.28
N LYS A 95 -0.55 17.10 -10.40
CA LYS A 95 0.34 15.95 -10.20
C LYS A 95 1.65 16.39 -9.56
N LYS A 96 2.22 15.55 -8.70
CA LYS A 96 3.59 15.77 -8.24
C LYS A 96 4.53 15.40 -9.38
N ILE A 97 5.51 16.24 -9.67
CA ILE A 97 6.56 15.96 -10.68
C ILE A 97 7.95 15.88 -10.04
N GLY A 98 8.04 16.03 -8.73
CA GLY A 98 9.23 15.85 -7.92
C GLY A 98 8.89 15.86 -6.45
N GLN A 99 9.63 15.08 -5.65
CA GLN A 99 9.48 14.98 -4.20
C GLN A 99 10.84 14.68 -3.58
N TYR A 100 11.21 15.41 -2.53
CA TYR A 100 12.40 15.15 -1.71
C TYR A 100 12.07 15.25 -0.22
N PRO A 101 12.55 14.35 0.65
CA PRO A 101 13.14 13.05 0.32
C PRO A 101 12.21 12.21 -0.58
N PRO A 102 12.74 11.18 -1.28
CA PRO A 102 11.90 10.29 -2.05
C PRO A 102 10.83 9.64 -1.15
N TRP A 103 9.85 9.01 -1.77
CA TRP A 103 8.87 8.21 -1.02
C TRP A 103 9.61 7.23 -0.10
N ASP A 104 9.29 7.27 1.19
CA ASP A 104 9.79 6.24 2.09
C ASP A 104 8.99 4.97 1.81
N ILE A 105 9.61 4.07 1.06
CA ILE A 105 9.07 2.76 0.77
C ILE A 105 9.40 1.87 1.98
N SER A 106 8.87 2.23 3.16
CA SER A 106 9.00 1.39 4.34
C SER A 106 8.13 0.16 4.11
N THR A 107 8.76 -0.99 3.89
CA THR A 107 8.04 -2.25 3.70
C THR A 107 7.46 -2.72 5.03
N ASP A 108 6.19 -3.13 5.01
CA ASP A 108 5.55 -3.73 6.18
C ASP A 108 6.43 -4.86 6.76
N ARG A 109 6.58 -4.94 8.09
CA ARG A 109 7.50 -5.90 8.72
C ARG A 109 7.05 -7.35 8.53
N ASN A 110 5.75 -7.60 8.60
CA ASN A 110 5.20 -8.94 8.41
C ASN A 110 5.35 -9.37 6.96
N LEU A 111 5.05 -8.46 6.03
CA LEU A 111 5.31 -8.70 4.62
C LEU A 111 6.79 -8.95 4.33
N SER A 112 7.68 -8.14 4.89
CA SER A 112 9.13 -8.32 4.74
C SER A 112 9.61 -9.67 5.25
N LYS A 113 8.98 -10.19 6.32
CA LYS A 113 9.27 -11.51 6.88
C LYS A 113 8.85 -12.62 5.93
N MET A 114 7.64 -12.54 5.38
CA MET A 114 7.10 -13.54 4.43
C MET A 114 7.79 -13.51 3.07
N LEU A 115 8.20 -12.33 2.60
CA LEU A 115 8.91 -12.21 1.33
C LEU A 115 10.34 -12.75 1.36
N HIS A 116 10.94 -12.88 2.54
CA HIS A 116 12.32 -13.33 2.70
C HIS A 116 13.29 -12.59 1.74
N GLU A 117 13.94 -13.33 0.83
CA GLU A 117 14.89 -12.81 -0.17
C GLU A 117 14.22 -12.01 -1.30
N HIS A 118 12.90 -12.09 -1.45
CA HIS A 118 12.14 -11.43 -2.53
C HIS A 118 11.69 -10.01 -2.16
N ASN A 119 12.09 -9.48 -1.01
CA ASN A 119 11.76 -8.13 -0.57
C ASN A 119 12.18 -7.06 -1.60
N ASP A 120 13.29 -7.28 -2.30
CA ASP A 120 13.75 -6.37 -3.35
C ASP A 120 12.80 -6.29 -4.55
N LEU A 121 12.08 -7.39 -4.90
CA LEU A 121 11.04 -7.32 -5.93
C LEU A 121 9.86 -6.45 -5.47
N PHE A 122 9.46 -6.55 -4.21
CA PHE A 122 8.37 -5.72 -3.67
C PHE A 122 8.73 -4.24 -3.65
N LYS A 123 9.97 -3.92 -3.27
CA LYS A 123 10.49 -2.55 -3.38
C LYS A 123 10.47 -2.04 -4.81
N LYS A 124 10.81 -2.86 -5.80
CA LYS A 124 10.71 -2.46 -7.22
C LYS A 124 9.27 -2.16 -7.64
N GLY A 125 8.30 -2.97 -7.19
CA GLY A 125 6.88 -2.69 -7.38
C GLY A 125 6.46 -1.34 -6.81
N LEU A 126 6.88 -1.04 -5.58
CA LEU A 126 6.61 0.24 -4.92
C LEU A 126 7.30 1.42 -5.60
N VAL A 127 8.52 1.24 -6.10
CA VAL A 127 9.20 2.27 -6.90
C VAL A 127 8.37 2.56 -8.16
N CYS A 128 7.97 1.53 -8.90
CA CYS A 128 7.12 1.69 -10.08
C CYS A 128 5.80 2.41 -9.73
N GLU A 129 5.13 2.00 -8.65
CA GLU A 129 3.91 2.65 -8.16
C GLU A 129 4.16 4.14 -7.84
N SER A 130 5.27 4.44 -7.15
CA SER A 130 5.65 5.80 -6.76
C SER A 130 5.95 6.72 -7.95
N GLN A 131 6.36 6.18 -9.10
CA GLN A 131 6.70 6.91 -10.32
C GLN A 131 5.58 6.94 -11.36
N SER A 132 4.40 6.40 -11.01
CA SER A 132 3.31 6.18 -11.97
C SER A 132 3.65 5.28 -13.15
N TYR A 133 4.36 4.17 -12.91
CA TYR A 133 4.58 3.10 -13.88
C TYR A 133 3.68 1.91 -13.53
N GLY A 134 2.39 2.00 -13.91
CA GLY A 134 1.36 1.04 -13.52
C GLY A 134 1.60 -0.36 -14.04
N ILE A 135 1.96 -0.51 -15.31
CA ILE A 135 2.24 -1.85 -15.90
C ILE A 135 3.41 -2.51 -15.15
N GLY A 136 4.46 -1.75 -14.83
CA GLY A 136 5.62 -2.23 -14.09
C GLY A 136 5.28 -2.61 -12.65
N ALA A 137 4.56 -1.74 -11.94
CA ALA A 137 4.12 -2.00 -10.57
C ALA A 137 3.26 -3.26 -10.49
N TYR A 138 2.30 -3.36 -11.40
CA TYR A 138 1.39 -4.50 -11.48
C TYR A 138 2.13 -5.81 -11.75
N ALA A 139 3.06 -5.83 -12.71
CA ALA A 139 3.88 -7.00 -13.00
C ALA A 139 4.72 -7.45 -11.79
N TYR A 140 5.32 -6.52 -11.04
CA TYR A 140 6.05 -6.86 -9.83
C TYR A 140 5.13 -7.45 -8.75
N TYR A 141 3.97 -6.84 -8.50
CA TYR A 141 3.05 -7.36 -7.48
C TYR A 141 2.44 -8.72 -7.87
N ARG A 142 2.10 -8.92 -9.14
CA ARG A 142 1.69 -10.23 -9.66
C ARG A 142 2.75 -11.30 -9.38
N ARG A 143 4.00 -11.00 -9.72
CA ARG A 143 5.14 -11.89 -9.45
C ARG A 143 5.30 -12.21 -7.98
N ILE A 144 5.04 -11.24 -7.11
CA ILE A 144 5.13 -11.42 -5.67
C ILE A 144 4.02 -12.33 -5.15
N VAL A 145 2.78 -12.15 -5.61
CA VAL A 145 1.68 -13.06 -5.26
C VAL A 145 2.03 -14.49 -5.68
N GLU A 146 2.57 -14.69 -6.88
CA GLU A 146 3.02 -16.03 -7.34
C GLU A 146 4.09 -16.66 -6.44
N ILE A 147 5.01 -15.85 -5.90
CA ILE A 147 6.09 -16.31 -5.02
C ILE A 147 5.53 -16.72 -3.65
N VAL A 148 4.65 -15.90 -3.06
CA VAL A 148 4.21 -16.09 -1.67
C VAL A 148 2.98 -16.97 -1.53
N ILE A 149 2.33 -17.36 -2.64
CA ILE A 149 1.03 -18.05 -2.57
C ILE A 149 1.09 -19.35 -1.75
N ASP A 150 2.14 -20.15 -1.89
CA ASP A 150 2.23 -21.43 -1.18
C ASP A 150 2.34 -21.20 0.34
N GLU A 151 3.23 -20.31 0.76
CA GLU A 151 3.39 -19.94 2.18
C GLU A 151 2.13 -19.28 2.74
N LEU A 152 1.42 -18.50 1.91
CA LEU A 152 0.15 -17.87 2.28
C LEU A 152 -0.93 -18.91 2.58
N LEU A 153 -1.09 -19.90 1.69
CA LEU A 153 -2.08 -20.96 1.85
C LEU A 153 -1.75 -21.89 3.03
N ASP A 154 -0.46 -22.21 3.22
CA ASP A 154 -0.01 -22.96 4.41
C ASP A 154 -0.28 -22.15 5.70
N SER A 155 -0.10 -20.83 5.69
CA SER A 155 -0.40 -19.97 6.86
C SER A 155 -1.90 -19.83 7.15
N ILE A 156 -2.74 -19.83 6.11
CA ILE A 156 -4.20 -19.82 6.25
C ILE A 156 -4.69 -21.12 6.88
N TYR A 157 -4.11 -22.27 6.52
CA TYR A 157 -4.47 -23.57 7.09
C TYR A 157 -4.43 -23.60 8.61
N GLU A 158 -3.44 -22.94 9.22
CA GLU A 158 -3.31 -22.84 10.68
C GLU A 158 -4.48 -22.09 11.35
N LEU A 159 -5.23 -21.30 10.60
CA LEU A 159 -6.36 -20.48 11.05
C LEU A 159 -7.73 -21.08 10.72
N VAL A 160 -7.78 -22.17 9.96
CA VAL A 160 -9.02 -22.87 9.60
C VAL A 160 -9.59 -23.57 10.83
N GLU A 161 -10.91 -23.57 10.98
CA GLU A 161 -11.58 -24.27 12.10
C GLU A 161 -11.36 -25.79 12.01
N ASP A 162 -11.26 -26.49 13.14
CA ASP A 162 -10.93 -27.92 13.18
C ASP A 162 -11.87 -28.80 12.34
N GLU A 163 -13.15 -28.43 12.27
CA GLU A 163 -14.18 -29.10 11.47
C GLU A 163 -13.87 -29.02 9.96
N ASN A 164 -13.30 -27.91 9.50
CA ASN A 164 -12.99 -27.62 8.09
C ASN A 164 -11.54 -27.97 7.73
N LYS A 165 -10.65 -28.18 8.72
CA LYS A 165 -9.21 -28.44 8.49
C LYS A 165 -8.95 -29.62 7.57
N LYS A 166 -9.72 -30.71 7.68
CA LYS A 166 -9.51 -31.90 6.83
C LYS A 166 -9.80 -31.60 5.36
N GLU A 167 -10.86 -30.85 5.09
CA GLU A 167 -11.24 -30.44 3.74
C GLU A 167 -10.21 -29.45 3.17
N TYR A 168 -9.85 -28.42 3.95
CA TYR A 168 -8.82 -27.47 3.56
C TYR A 168 -7.49 -28.16 3.28
N LYS A 169 -7.05 -29.08 4.15
CA LYS A 169 -5.80 -29.81 3.96
C LYS A 169 -5.78 -30.59 2.65
N LYS A 170 -6.90 -31.25 2.30
CA LYS A 170 -7.04 -31.97 1.04
C LYS A 170 -6.95 -31.04 -0.17
N ALA A 171 -7.53 -29.84 -0.09
CA ALA A 171 -7.43 -28.83 -1.13
C ALA A 171 -5.99 -28.28 -1.24
N LEU A 172 -5.38 -27.91 -0.11
CA LEU A 172 -4.00 -27.45 -0.01
C LEU A 172 -2.99 -28.47 -0.57
N ASP A 173 -3.18 -29.77 -0.31
CA ASP A 173 -2.28 -30.79 -0.85
C ASP A 173 -2.44 -30.95 -2.38
N LYS A 174 -3.60 -30.58 -2.96
CA LYS A 174 -3.77 -30.50 -4.42
C LYS A 174 -3.05 -29.29 -5.01
N THR A 175 -3.05 -28.14 -4.32
CA THR A 175 -2.41 -26.91 -4.84
C THR A 175 -0.92 -27.13 -5.10
N LYS A 176 -0.25 -27.94 -4.29
CA LYS A 176 1.17 -28.33 -4.43
C LYS A 176 1.50 -29.04 -5.75
N LYS A 177 0.48 -29.55 -6.47
CA LYS A 177 0.65 -30.19 -7.79
C LYS A 177 0.57 -29.19 -8.94
N SER A 178 0.00 -28.01 -8.73
CA SER A 178 -0.02 -26.95 -9.72
C SER A 178 1.17 -26.02 -9.53
N ARG A 179 1.65 -25.44 -10.62
CA ARG A 179 2.64 -24.34 -10.60
C ARG A 179 1.99 -22.97 -10.83
N ILE A 180 0.69 -22.93 -11.14
CA ILE A 180 -0.04 -21.74 -11.53
C ILE A 180 -0.77 -21.21 -10.29
N ALA A 181 -0.42 -20.00 -9.84
CA ALA A 181 -0.96 -19.41 -8.62
C ALA A 181 -2.50 -19.26 -8.65
N GLU A 182 -3.06 -18.90 -9.81
CA GLU A 182 -4.51 -18.78 -10.03
C GLU A 182 -5.23 -20.10 -9.72
N GLU A 183 -4.77 -21.21 -10.30
CA GLU A 183 -5.35 -22.53 -10.06
C GLU A 183 -5.26 -22.93 -8.58
N LYS A 184 -4.16 -22.58 -7.91
CA LYS A 184 -4.00 -22.85 -6.48
C LYS A 184 -5.04 -22.12 -5.66
N ILE A 185 -5.28 -20.84 -5.97
CA ILE A 185 -6.27 -20.02 -5.29
C ILE A 185 -7.69 -20.57 -5.56
N GLU A 186 -7.99 -20.93 -6.80
CA GLU A 186 -9.30 -21.47 -7.20
C GLU A 186 -9.67 -22.72 -6.37
N MET A 187 -8.69 -23.57 -6.05
CA MET A 187 -8.91 -24.79 -5.27
C MET A 187 -9.28 -24.55 -3.80
N VAL A 188 -8.94 -23.38 -3.23
CA VAL A 188 -9.02 -23.13 -1.77
C VAL A 188 -9.86 -21.91 -1.40
N LYS A 189 -10.23 -21.06 -2.36
CA LYS A 189 -10.94 -19.80 -2.12
C LYS A 189 -12.19 -19.96 -1.25
N ASP A 190 -12.98 -21.00 -1.47
CA ASP A 190 -14.26 -21.19 -0.75
C ASP A 190 -14.07 -21.68 0.69
N LEU A 191 -12.87 -22.16 1.02
CA LEU A 191 -12.50 -22.75 2.30
C LEU A 191 -11.77 -21.75 3.22
N ILE A 192 -11.67 -20.47 2.84
CA ILE A 192 -11.01 -19.47 3.68
C ILE A 192 -11.85 -19.19 4.94
N PRO A 193 -11.24 -19.17 6.15
CA PRO A 193 -11.98 -18.98 7.39
C PRO A 193 -12.62 -17.59 7.46
N GLN A 194 -13.74 -17.48 8.18
CA GLN A 194 -14.49 -16.22 8.29
C GLN A 194 -13.66 -15.11 8.95
N THR A 195 -12.72 -15.47 9.81
CA THR A 195 -11.77 -14.56 10.45
C THR A 195 -10.89 -13.81 9.46
N LEU A 196 -10.74 -14.30 8.23
CA LEU A 196 -9.97 -13.68 7.13
C LEU A 196 -10.85 -13.08 6.04
N ARG A 197 -12.17 -12.92 6.28
CA ARG A 197 -13.11 -12.29 5.33
C ARG A 197 -13.56 -10.92 5.83
N PRO A 198 -12.71 -9.88 5.80
CA PRO A 198 -13.12 -8.55 6.25
C PRO A 198 -14.31 -8.05 5.42
N GLY A 199 -15.39 -7.63 6.10
CA GLY A 199 -16.62 -7.19 5.44
C GLY A 199 -17.36 -8.28 4.65
N GLY A 200 -17.06 -9.56 4.89
CA GLY A 200 -17.65 -10.71 4.17
C GLY A 200 -17.01 -10.99 2.80
N ALA A 201 -16.04 -10.19 2.39
CA ALA A 201 -15.35 -10.33 1.12
C ALA A 201 -14.21 -11.35 1.20
N ASN A 202 -14.01 -12.15 0.16
CA ASN A 202 -12.93 -13.14 0.11
C ASN A 202 -11.69 -12.53 -0.56
N PRO A 203 -10.60 -12.27 0.20
CA PRO A 203 -9.41 -11.64 -0.36
C PRO A 203 -8.71 -12.50 -1.41
N LEU A 204 -8.84 -13.83 -1.34
CA LEU A 204 -8.27 -14.73 -2.34
C LEU A 204 -8.98 -14.61 -3.70
N LEU A 205 -10.29 -14.37 -3.74
CA LEU A 205 -11.01 -14.15 -4.99
C LEU A 205 -10.45 -12.93 -5.75
N PHE A 206 -10.18 -11.83 -5.04
CA PHE A 206 -9.57 -10.67 -5.69
C PHE A 206 -8.17 -10.95 -6.22
N LEU A 207 -7.34 -11.70 -5.47
CA LEU A 207 -6.03 -12.10 -5.97
C LEU A 207 -6.13 -13.00 -7.19
N TYR A 208 -7.13 -13.90 -7.24
CA TYR A 208 -7.42 -14.73 -8.40
C TYR A 208 -7.84 -13.89 -9.62
N ASP A 209 -8.78 -12.96 -9.44
CA ASP A 209 -9.28 -12.11 -10.52
C ASP A 209 -8.13 -11.29 -11.13
N ILE A 210 -7.29 -10.73 -10.27
CA ILE A 210 -6.08 -9.99 -10.66
C ILE A 210 -5.12 -10.87 -11.47
N LEU A 211 -4.75 -12.03 -10.93
CA LEU A 211 -3.78 -12.89 -11.60
C LEU A 211 -4.34 -13.35 -12.96
N SER A 212 -5.61 -13.75 -13.00
CA SER A 212 -6.26 -14.24 -14.23
C SER A 212 -6.48 -13.16 -15.28
N GLN A 213 -6.50 -11.87 -14.91
CA GLN A 213 -6.58 -10.77 -15.85
C GLN A 213 -5.21 -10.49 -16.51
N GLY A 214 -5.21 -10.45 -17.85
CA GLY A 214 -4.04 -10.12 -18.65
C GLY A 214 -3.75 -8.62 -18.65
N ILE A 215 -2.46 -8.25 -18.60
CA ILE A 215 -2.02 -6.84 -18.65
C ILE A 215 -2.20 -6.18 -20.03
N HIS A 216 -2.49 -6.98 -21.05
CA HIS A 216 -2.42 -6.55 -22.45
C HIS A 216 -3.59 -5.66 -22.91
N GLU A 217 -4.69 -5.66 -22.16
CA GLU A 217 -5.91 -4.94 -22.51
C GLU A 217 -6.10 -3.65 -21.70
N SER A 218 -5.22 -3.40 -20.73
CA SER A 218 -5.32 -2.26 -19.81
C SER A 218 -4.25 -1.20 -20.09
N ASN A 219 -4.62 0.07 -19.92
CA ASN A 219 -3.65 1.16 -20.00
C ASN A 219 -2.84 1.29 -18.68
N ASP A 220 -1.80 2.13 -18.68
CA ASP A 220 -0.93 2.28 -17.51
C ASP A 220 -1.64 2.86 -16.28
N GLU A 221 -2.62 3.76 -16.46
CA GLU A 221 -3.42 4.31 -15.35
C GLU A 221 -4.32 3.22 -14.73
N GLU A 222 -4.93 2.35 -15.55
CA GLU A 222 -5.70 1.19 -15.06
C GLU A 222 -4.80 0.17 -14.34
N CYS A 223 -3.62 -0.13 -14.91
CA CYS A 223 -2.65 -1.01 -14.26
C CYS A 223 -2.16 -0.46 -12.92
N MET A 224 -2.09 0.87 -12.77
CA MET A 224 -1.79 1.49 -11.48
C MET A 224 -2.86 1.19 -10.44
N GLU A 225 -4.13 1.31 -10.81
CA GLU A 225 -5.25 1.00 -9.90
C GLU A 225 -5.23 -0.48 -9.49
N PHE A 226 -4.99 -1.39 -10.45
CA PHE A 226 -4.83 -2.80 -10.12
C PHE A 226 -3.64 -3.04 -9.20
N ALA A 227 -2.47 -2.43 -9.47
CA ALA A 227 -1.28 -2.56 -8.64
C ALA A 227 -1.52 -2.13 -7.18
N GLU A 228 -2.14 -0.97 -6.98
CA GLU A 228 -2.50 -0.45 -5.65
C GLU A 228 -3.45 -1.40 -4.91
N ASN A 229 -4.44 -1.94 -5.61
CA ASN A 229 -5.39 -2.91 -5.05
C ASN A 229 -4.71 -4.22 -4.65
N VAL A 230 -3.86 -4.80 -5.52
CA VAL A 230 -3.09 -6.01 -5.20
C VAL A 230 -2.26 -5.81 -3.95
N ARG A 231 -1.46 -4.74 -3.92
CA ARG A 231 -0.59 -4.44 -2.78
C ARG A 231 -1.41 -4.31 -1.50
N SER A 232 -2.49 -3.53 -1.54
CA SER A 232 -3.34 -3.27 -0.37
C SER A 232 -3.94 -4.57 0.19
N ILE A 233 -4.51 -5.41 -0.68
CA ILE A 233 -5.12 -6.69 -0.29
C ILE A 233 -4.06 -7.65 0.25
N LEU A 234 -2.93 -7.78 -0.45
CA LEU A 234 -1.86 -8.68 -0.05
C LEU A 234 -1.28 -8.30 1.32
N VAL A 235 -0.94 -7.03 1.52
CA VAL A 235 -0.42 -6.51 2.81
C VAL A 235 -1.44 -6.74 3.92
N SER A 236 -2.71 -6.42 3.67
CA SER A 236 -3.78 -6.55 4.66
C SER A 236 -4.01 -8.01 5.06
N LEU A 237 -4.06 -8.92 4.09
CA LEU A 237 -4.25 -10.35 4.34
C LEU A 237 -3.09 -10.94 5.16
N ILE A 238 -1.84 -10.63 4.79
CA ILE A 238 -0.65 -11.11 5.51
C ILE A 238 -0.65 -10.59 6.94
N ASN A 239 -0.95 -9.30 7.13
CA ASN A 239 -1.05 -8.71 8.47
C ASN A 239 -2.15 -9.36 9.30
N GLN A 240 -3.32 -9.61 8.71
CA GLN A 240 -4.43 -10.24 9.39
C GLN A 240 -4.11 -11.69 9.79
N ILE A 241 -3.45 -12.46 8.93
CA ILE A 241 -2.99 -13.81 9.24
C ILE A 241 -2.02 -13.80 10.42
N MET A 242 -1.03 -12.90 10.39
CA MET A 242 0.00 -12.80 11.43
C MET A 242 -0.60 -12.42 12.78
N VAL A 243 -1.48 -11.41 12.80
CA VAL A 243 -2.17 -10.96 14.02
C VAL A 243 -3.06 -12.07 14.58
N THR A 244 -3.86 -12.74 13.73
CA THR A 244 -4.77 -13.82 14.15
C THR A 244 -4.00 -15.04 14.66
N SER A 245 -2.89 -15.39 14.01
CA SER A 245 -2.04 -16.50 14.44
C SER A 245 -1.38 -16.22 15.79
N GLN A 246 -0.84 -15.02 15.98
CA GLN A 246 -0.23 -14.61 17.24
C GLN A 246 -1.25 -14.63 18.39
N SER A 247 -2.41 -14.00 18.19
CA SER A 247 -3.46 -13.95 19.22
C SER A 247 -3.99 -15.34 19.58
N SER A 248 -4.15 -16.23 18.60
CA SER A 248 -4.55 -17.63 18.84
C SER A 248 -3.52 -18.40 19.67
N ARG A 249 -2.22 -18.18 19.44
CA ARG A 249 -1.13 -18.78 20.21
C ARG A 249 -1.10 -18.24 21.64
N GLU A 250 -1.16 -16.92 21.82
CA GLU A 250 -1.16 -16.28 23.15
C GLU A 250 -2.34 -16.73 24.01
N TYR A 251 -3.52 -16.87 23.40
CA TYR A 251 -4.71 -17.40 24.07
C TYR A 251 -4.51 -18.87 24.51
N SER A 252 -4.03 -19.72 23.59
CA SER A 252 -3.77 -21.13 23.86
C SER A 252 -2.74 -21.34 24.97
N ASP A 253 -1.66 -20.55 24.97
CA ASP A 253 -0.61 -20.59 25.99
C ASP A 253 -1.13 -20.12 27.36
N SER A 254 -2.01 -19.13 27.38
CA SER A 254 -2.65 -18.64 28.60
C SER A 254 -3.56 -19.71 29.21
N ILE A 255 -4.34 -20.42 28.39
CA ILE A 255 -5.16 -21.56 28.84
C ILE A 255 -4.29 -22.67 29.41
N LYS A 256 -3.23 -23.08 28.70
CA LYS A 256 -2.30 -24.13 29.17
C LYS A 256 -1.72 -23.80 30.54
N LYS A 257 -1.25 -22.56 30.73
CA LYS A 257 -0.73 -22.09 32.03
C LYS A 257 -1.76 -22.18 33.17
N ILE A 258 -3.05 -21.95 32.88
CA ILE A 258 -4.12 -22.09 33.87
C ILE A 258 -4.39 -23.57 34.18
N LEU A 259 -4.43 -24.43 33.16
CA LEU A 259 -4.63 -25.87 33.33
C LEU A 259 -3.49 -26.51 34.13
N ASP A 260 -2.24 -26.18 33.82
CA ASP A 260 -1.05 -26.69 34.52
C ASP A 260 -1.00 -26.26 35.99
N ARG A 261 -1.57 -25.09 36.33
CA ARG A 261 -1.71 -24.62 37.72
C ARG A 261 -2.80 -25.35 38.50
N LYS A 262 -3.82 -25.91 37.83
CA LYS A 262 -4.87 -26.70 38.50
C LYS A 262 -4.45 -28.15 38.78
N ILE A 263 -3.36 -28.61 38.16
CA ILE A 263 -2.84 -29.97 38.30
C ILE A 263 -1.76 -30.05 39.41
N LYS A 264 -1.25 -28.91 39.87
CA LYS A 264 -0.39 -28.79 41.07
C LYS A 264 -1.23 -28.49 42.31
#